data_AF-A0A3S4DCC4-F1
#
_entry.id   AF-A0A3S4DCC4-F1
#
_cell.length_a   1.000
_cell.length_b   1.000
_cell.length_c   1.000
_cell.angle_alpha   90.00
_cell.angle_beta   90.00
_cell.angle_gamma   90.00
#
_symmetry.space_group_name_H-M   'P 1'
#
loop_
_entity.id
_entity.type
_entity.pdbx_description
1 polymer ?
#
loop_
_entity_poly.entity_id
_entity_poly.type
_entity_poly.pdbx_seq_one_letter_code
_entity_poly.pdbx_strand_id
1 'polypeptide(L)'
;MAFAFDTLGYAKRLQEAGVPVGQAEAHATAARDFIMAELVTKADLKATIDAAVARLDARIDAHSTRLDGRIDALAARSDARIDLLESKLDKLALQITVRLGAVIAASVAVLAALAKLS
;
A
#
# COMPACT_ATOMS: atom_id res chain seq x y z
N MET A 1 -23.54 4.80 26.11
CA MET A 1 -24.40 5.83 26.72
C MET A 1 -24.86 6.76 25.61
N ALA A 2 -26.08 6.58 25.11
CA ALA A 2 -26.66 7.48 24.12
C ALA A 2 -27.01 8.80 24.84
N PHE A 3 -26.49 9.94 24.36
CA PHE A 3 -26.97 11.23 24.82
C PHE A 3 -28.37 11.43 24.21
N ALA A 4 -29.39 10.92 24.90
CA ALA A 4 -30.78 11.16 24.53
C ALA A 4 -31.08 12.64 24.76
N PHE A 5 -31.82 13.25 23.83
CA PHE A 5 -32.34 14.60 23.99
C PHE A 5 -33.18 14.68 25.27
N ASP A 6 -32.74 15.51 26.23
CA ASP A 6 -33.43 15.70 27.50
C ASP A 6 -34.66 16.59 27.32
N THR A 7 -35.76 15.98 26.89
CA THR A 7 -37.04 16.65 26.69
C THR A 7 -37.56 17.29 27.98
N LEU A 8 -37.26 16.71 29.14
CA LEU A 8 -37.70 17.21 30.44
C LEU A 8 -36.93 18.49 30.83
N GLY A 9 -35.60 18.47 30.72
CA GLY A 9 -34.77 19.66 30.93
C GLY A 9 -35.11 20.77 29.95
N TYR A 10 -35.39 20.43 28.68
CA TYR A 10 -35.82 21.39 27.66
C TYR A 10 -37.17 22.03 28.00
N ALA A 11 -38.18 21.24 28.39
CA ALA A 11 -39.49 21.77 28.80
C ALA A 11 -39.38 22.65 30.05
N LYS A 12 -38.58 22.25 31.06
CA LYS A 12 -38.34 23.06 32.27
C LYS A 12 -37.73 24.42 31.94
N ARG A 13 -36.72 24.46 31.06
CA ARG A 13 -36.11 25.71 30.58
C ARG A 13 -37.12 26.65 29.91
N LEU A 14 -38.05 26.10 29.13
CA LEU A 14 -39.12 26.89 28.50
C LEU A 14 -40.10 27.45 29.55
N GLN A 15 -40.45 26.65 30.55
CA GLN A 15 -41.31 27.09 31.66
C GLN A 15 -40.67 28.21 32.48
N GLU A 16 -39.37 28.09 32.80
CA GLU A 16 -38.59 29.15 33.47
C GLU A 16 -38.55 30.46 32.67
N ALA A 17 -38.63 30.37 31.34
CA ALA A 17 -38.73 31.53 30.44
C ALA A 17 -40.17 32.07 30.28
N GLY A 18 -41.15 31.54 31.01
CA GLY A 18 -42.54 31.98 31.00
C GLY A 18 -43.45 31.29 29.99
N VAL A 19 -43.00 30.23 29.31
CA VAL A 19 -43.86 29.42 28.43
C VAL A 19 -44.82 28.56 29.27
N PRO A 20 -46.13 28.54 28.98
CA PRO A 20 -47.07 27.69 29.70
C PRO A 20 -46.68 26.20 29.63
N VAL A 21 -46.89 25.46 30.73
CA VAL A 21 -46.49 24.05 30.88
C VAL A 21 -46.87 23.18 29.69
N GLY A 22 -48.15 23.22 29.27
CA GLY A 22 -48.62 22.43 28.13
C GLY A 22 -47.96 22.78 26.80
N GLN A 23 -47.58 24.05 26.58
CA GLN A 23 -46.85 24.46 25.38
C GLN A 23 -45.37 24.06 25.46
N ALA A 24 -44.75 24.16 26.63
CA ALA A 24 -43.36 23.74 26.83
C ALA A 24 -43.17 22.23 26.60
N GLU A 25 -44.12 21.41 27.07
CA GLU A 25 -44.13 19.97 26.84
C GLU A 25 -44.39 19.64 25.36
N ALA A 26 -45.33 20.34 24.71
CA ALA A 26 -45.60 20.17 23.28
C ALA A 26 -44.37 20.53 22.43
N HIS A 27 -43.65 21.61 22.76
CA HIS A 27 -42.41 22.00 22.10
C HIS A 27 -41.29 20.96 22.30
N ALA A 28 -41.09 20.46 23.52
CA ALA A 28 -40.08 19.44 23.79
C ALA A 28 -40.35 18.15 23.00
N THR A 29 -41.63 17.78 22.89
CA THR A 29 -42.09 16.61 22.13
C THR A 29 -41.90 16.83 20.64
N ALA A 30 -42.32 17.97 20.10
CA ALA A 30 -42.11 18.31 18.70
C ALA A 30 -40.62 18.37 18.32
N ALA A 31 -39.77 18.93 19.18
CA ALA A 31 -38.32 18.93 18.95
C ALA A 31 -37.73 17.50 18.90
N ARG A 32 -38.19 16.60 19.76
CA ARG A 32 -37.79 15.19 19.72
C ARG A 32 -38.23 14.52 18.42
N ASP A 33 -39.50 14.70 18.05
CA ASP A 33 -40.10 13.92 16.96
C ASP A 33 -39.67 14.43 15.58
N PHE A 34 -39.46 15.75 15.43
CA PHE A 34 -39.16 16.36 14.14
C PHE A 34 -37.69 16.78 13.95
N ILE A 35 -36.93 17.03 15.03
CA ILE A 35 -35.51 17.44 14.91
C ILE A 35 -34.60 16.26 15.16
N MET A 36 -34.80 15.50 16.25
CA MET A 36 -33.87 14.43 16.63
C MET A 36 -33.94 13.21 15.70
N ALA A 37 -35.06 13.00 15.00
CA ALA A 37 -35.22 11.89 14.07
C ALA A 37 -34.27 11.94 12.86
N GLU A 38 -33.81 13.14 12.47
CA GLU A 38 -32.91 13.32 11.32
C GLU A 38 -31.44 13.47 11.72
N LEU A 39 -31.12 13.47 13.03
CA LEU A 39 -29.75 13.65 13.50
C LEU A 39 -28.98 12.33 13.51
N VAL A 40 -27.76 12.39 12.97
CA VAL A 40 -26.77 11.31 13.10
C VAL A 40 -26.41 11.13 14.58
N THR A 41 -26.55 9.91 15.07
CA THR A 41 -26.19 9.58 16.45
C THR A 41 -24.69 9.31 16.58
N LYS A 42 -24.18 9.35 17.81
CA LYS A 42 -22.81 8.89 18.10
C LYS A 42 -22.58 7.44 17.68
N ALA A 43 -23.62 6.60 17.73
CA ALA A 43 -23.52 5.20 17.32
C ALA A 43 -23.36 5.08 15.80
N ASP A 44 -24.10 5.87 15.03
CA ASP A 44 -23.99 5.90 13.56
C ASP A 44 -22.61 6.39 13.12
N LEU A 45 -22.11 7.45 13.78
CA LEU A 45 -20.77 7.96 13.53
C LEU A 45 -19.71 6.91 13.88
N LYS A 46 -19.83 6.25 15.04
CA LYS A 46 -18.91 5.19 15.44
C LYS A 46 -18.92 4.03 14.43
N ALA A 47 -20.10 3.56 14.02
CA ALA A 47 -20.22 2.49 13.04
C ALA A 47 -19.58 2.88 11.70
N THR A 48 -19.79 4.11 11.25
CA THR A 48 -19.18 4.63 10.01
C THR A 48 -17.66 4.72 10.12
N ILE A 49 -17.13 5.19 11.25
CA ILE A 49 -15.68 5.26 11.51
C ILE A 49 -15.08 3.86 11.58
N ASP A 50 -15.70 2.94 12.33
CA ASP A 50 -15.21 1.57 12.47
C ASP A 50 -15.18 0.88 11.08
N ALA A 51 -16.19 1.08 10.24
CA ALA A 51 -16.21 0.59 8.86
C ALA A 51 -15.13 1.23 7.98
N ALA A 52 -14.88 2.53 8.13
CA ALA A 52 -13.84 3.24 7.40
C ALA A 52 -12.44 2.76 7.81
N VAL A 53 -12.20 2.53 9.11
CA VAL A 53 -10.96 1.98 9.65
C VAL A 53 -10.73 0.57 9.11
N ALA A 54 -11.71 -0.32 9.21
CA ALA A 54 -11.60 -1.68 8.67
C ALA A 54 -11.30 -1.70 7.15
N ARG A 55 -11.88 -0.75 6.38
CA ARG A 55 -11.57 -0.60 4.96
C ARG A 55 -10.15 -0.10 4.71
N LEU A 56 -9.63 0.79 5.56
CA LEU A 56 -8.26 1.28 5.46
C LEU A 56 -7.26 0.18 5.81
N ASP A 57 -7.51 -0.59 6.87
CA ASP A 57 -6.68 -1.74 7.26
C ASP A 57 -6.59 -2.75 6.11
N ALA A 58 -7.73 -3.15 5.54
CA ALA A 58 -7.75 -4.06 4.39
C ALA A 58 -7.00 -3.50 3.16
N ARG A 59 -7.04 -2.18 2.94
CA ARG A 59 -6.29 -1.53 1.84
C ARG A 59 -4.80 -1.50 2.10
N ILE A 60 -4.39 -1.32 3.36
CA ILE A 60 -2.99 -1.35 3.78
C ILE A 60 -2.45 -2.77 3.58
N ASP A 61 -3.15 -3.80 4.06
CA ASP A 61 -2.75 -5.19 3.89
C ASP A 61 -2.61 -5.56 2.41
N ALA A 62 -3.59 -5.20 1.58
CA ALA A 62 -3.51 -5.42 0.15
C ALA A 62 -2.32 -4.69 -0.51
N HIS A 63 -1.97 -3.49 -0.02
CA HIS A 63 -0.78 -2.78 -0.50
C HIS A 63 0.52 -3.45 -0.06
N SER A 64 0.60 -3.92 1.19
CA SER A 64 1.75 -4.63 1.73
C SER A 64 2.02 -5.90 0.92
N THR A 65 1.01 -6.77 0.75
CA THR A 65 1.12 -7.99 -0.07
C THR A 65 1.55 -7.69 -1.50
N ARG A 66 1.03 -6.59 -2.09
CA ARG A 66 1.42 -6.18 -3.44
C ARG A 66 2.86 -5.70 -3.51
N LEU A 67 3.34 -4.98 -2.49
CA LEU A 67 4.73 -4.51 -2.44
C LEU A 67 5.69 -5.66 -2.23
N ASP A 68 5.38 -6.60 -1.33
CA ASP A 68 6.17 -7.81 -1.10
C ASP A 68 6.32 -8.60 -2.40
N GLY A 69 5.22 -8.87 -3.11
CA GLY A 69 5.27 -9.56 -4.41
C GLY A 69 6.06 -8.81 -5.49
N ARG A 70 6.07 -7.46 -5.46
CA ARG A 70 6.89 -6.66 -6.38
C ARG A 70 8.38 -6.72 -6.03
N ILE A 71 8.72 -6.79 -4.75
CA ILE A 71 10.09 -6.94 -4.27
C ILE A 71 10.62 -8.31 -4.67
N ASP A 72 9.86 -9.39 -4.44
CA ASP A 72 10.22 -10.75 -4.84
C ASP A 72 10.43 -10.86 -6.36
N ALA A 73 9.51 -10.29 -7.16
CA ALA A 73 9.63 -10.28 -8.61
C ALA A 73 10.86 -9.48 -9.10
N LEU A 74 11.22 -8.40 -8.38
CA LEU A 74 12.40 -7.60 -8.71
C LEU A 74 13.70 -8.33 -8.32
N ALA A 75 13.72 -9.01 -7.18
CA ALA A 75 14.84 -9.86 -6.75
C ALA A 75 15.09 -10.96 -7.79
N ALA A 76 14.07 -11.75 -8.13
CA ALA A 76 14.19 -12.82 -9.13
C ALA A 76 14.64 -12.32 -10.51
N ARG A 77 14.17 -11.13 -10.93
CA ARG A 77 14.62 -10.50 -12.18
C ARG A 77 16.09 -10.09 -12.12
N SER A 78 16.55 -9.64 -10.96
CA SER A 78 17.93 -9.20 -10.77
C SER A 78 18.88 -10.39 -10.78
N ASP A 79 18.53 -11.47 -10.08
CA ASP A 79 19.28 -12.73 -10.10
C ASP A 79 19.40 -13.28 -11.52
N ALA A 80 18.29 -13.38 -12.26
CA ALA A 80 18.31 -13.83 -13.65
C ALA A 80 19.16 -12.94 -14.58
N ARG A 81 19.28 -11.64 -14.28
CA ARG A 81 20.16 -10.73 -15.02
C ARG A 81 21.62 -10.94 -14.66
N ILE A 82 21.93 -11.22 -13.40
CA ILE A 82 23.28 -11.53 -12.93
C ILE A 82 23.74 -12.83 -13.59
N ASP A 83 22.94 -13.91 -13.53
CA ASP A 83 23.25 -15.19 -14.18
C ASP A 83 23.52 -15.03 -15.69
N LEU A 84 22.71 -14.21 -16.36
CA LEU A 84 22.89 -13.91 -17.78
C LEU A 84 24.20 -13.15 -18.05
N LEU A 85 24.57 -12.22 -17.17
CA LEU A 85 25.82 -11.47 -17.29
C LEU A 85 27.02 -12.38 -17.03
N GLU A 86 26.97 -13.24 -16.01
CA GLU A 86 28.00 -14.24 -15.72
C GLU A 86 28.22 -15.17 -16.92
N SER A 87 27.14 -15.72 -17.50
CA SER A 87 27.24 -16.56 -18.70
C SER A 87 27.87 -15.84 -19.90
N LYS A 88 27.56 -14.56 -20.10
CA LYS A 88 28.17 -13.75 -21.16
C LYS A 88 29.66 -13.50 -20.90
N LEU A 89 30.02 -13.24 -19.65
CA LEU A 89 31.42 -13.05 -19.26
C LEU A 89 32.23 -14.33 -19.47
N ASP A 90 31.71 -15.49 -19.07
CA ASP A 90 32.36 -16.78 -19.31
C ASP A 90 32.57 -17.07 -20.79
N LYS A 91 31.56 -16.78 -21.62
CA LYS A 91 31.66 -16.93 -23.07
C LYS A 91 32.74 -16.01 -23.66
N LEU A 92 32.81 -14.76 -23.23
CA LEU A 92 33.84 -13.82 -23.68
C LEU A 92 35.23 -14.24 -23.20
N ALA A 93 35.36 -14.70 -21.96
CA ALA A 93 36.60 -15.20 -21.40
C ALA A 93 37.12 -16.41 -22.21
N LEU A 94 36.25 -17.38 -22.52
CA LEU A 94 36.61 -18.52 -23.36
C LEU A 94 37.03 -18.08 -24.78
N GLN A 95 36.28 -17.16 -25.40
CA GLN A 95 36.62 -16.65 -26.73
C GLN A 95 37.97 -15.93 -26.75
N ILE A 96 38.28 -15.15 -25.72
CA ILE A 96 39.58 -14.48 -25.59
C ILE A 96 40.70 -15.52 -25.43
N THR A 97 40.55 -16.49 -24.53
CA THR A 97 41.54 -17.56 -24.32
C THR A 97 41.82 -18.34 -25.60
N VAL A 98 40.78 -18.73 -26.35
CA VAL A 98 40.94 -19.45 -27.62
C VAL A 98 41.63 -18.60 -28.67
N ARG A 99 41.24 -17.32 -28.84
CA ARG A 99 41.86 -16.42 -29.81
C ARG A 99 43.33 -16.16 -29.48
N LEU A 100 43.65 -15.90 -28.22
CA LEU A 100 45.03 -15.70 -27.79
C LEU A 100 45.86 -16.97 -27.99
N GLY A 101 45.33 -18.15 -27.64
CA GLY A 101 45.99 -19.43 -27.90
C GLY A 101 46.27 -19.65 -29.39
N ALA A 102 45.31 -19.35 -30.26
CA ALA A 102 45.47 -19.44 -31.71
C ALA A 102 46.53 -18.46 -32.24
N VAL A 103 46.54 -17.20 -31.75
CA VAL A 103 47.54 -16.19 -32.13
C VAL A 103 48.95 -16.61 -31.70
N ILE A 104 49.11 -17.14 -30.49
CA ILE A 104 50.39 -17.63 -29.99
C ILE A 104 50.86 -18.82 -30.84
N ALA A 105 49.99 -19.81 -31.09
CA ALA A 105 50.33 -20.97 -31.90
C ALA A 105 50.73 -20.58 -33.34
N ALA A 106 50.00 -19.66 -33.97
CA ALA A 106 50.35 -19.14 -35.28
C ALA A 106 51.71 -18.42 -35.28
N SER A 107 51.97 -17.58 -34.26
CA SER A 107 53.24 -16.87 -34.13
C SER A 107 54.42 -17.82 -33.98
N VAL A 108 54.27 -18.87 -33.17
CA VAL A 108 55.29 -19.92 -32.99
C VAL A 108 55.53 -20.69 -34.28
N ALA A 109 54.47 -21.06 -35.00
CA ALA A 109 54.59 -21.77 -36.28
C ALA A 109 55.33 -20.95 -37.34
N VAL A 110 55.05 -19.65 -37.43
CA VAL A 110 55.77 -18.72 -38.32
C VAL A 110 57.26 -18.66 -37.97
N LEU A 111 57.59 -18.51 -36.68
CA LEU A 111 59.00 -18.50 -36.23
C LEU A 111 59.73 -19.81 -36.56
N ALA A 112 59.09 -20.95 -36.33
CA ALA A 112 59.67 -22.27 -36.64
C ALA A 112 59.92 -22.47 -38.15
N ALA A 113 59.00 -21.97 -39.01
CA ALA A 113 59.17 -22.04 -40.45
C ALA A 113 60.36 -21.18 -40.94
N LEU A 114 60.54 -19.99 -40.37
CA LEU A 114 61.67 -19.10 -40.69
C LEU A 114 63.02 -19.70 -40.28
N ALA A 115 63.11 -20.31 -39.09
CA ALA A 115 64.33 -20.94 -38.61
C ALA A 115 64.78 -22.15 -39.45
N LYS A 116 63.87 -22.78 -40.21
CA LYS A 116 64.19 -23.90 -41.10
C LYS A 116 64.70 -23.45 -42.48
N LEU A 117 64.58 -22.16 -42.81
CA LEU A 117 64.98 -21.59 -44.10
C LEU A 117 66.34 -20.88 -44.05
N SER A 118 66.81 -20.52 -42.84
CA SER A 118 68.16 -20.00 -42.55
C SER A 118 69.16 -21.11 -42.31
#